data_AF-A0A7S1STC1-F1
#
_entry.id   AF-A0A7S1STC1-F1
#
_cell.length_a   1.000
_cell.length_b   1.000
_cell.length_c   1.000
_cell.angle_alpha   90.00
_cell.angle_beta   90.00
_cell.angle_gamma   90.00
#
_symmetry.space_group_name_H-M   'P 1'
#
loop_
_entity.id
_entity.type
_entity.pdbx_description
1 polymer ?
#
loop_
_entity_poly.entity_id
_entity_poly.type
_entity_poly.pdbx_seq_one_letter_code
_entity_poly.pdbx_strand_id
1 'polypeptide(L)'
;WQSGTCSGHHHTVPHPLPSLLFDLKSATMAFAVAARSVALSARQTLRATPLRTARALRAAPVRSNLVVRQAATIANGYATETKGTPETLEFRMSFKAECGTVLSPWHDIPLYNPDGSVNFVCEIPKETSAKMEVATDEAKTPIKQDVKKGAVRFYPYNINWNYGLLPQTWEDPSHKSEE
;
A
#
# COMPACT_ATOMS: atom_id res chain seq x y z
N TRP A 1 16.18 -17.79 22.52
CA TRP A 1 15.29 -18.35 23.56
C TRP A 1 13.94 -17.63 23.43
N GLN A 2 12.82 -18.18 22.96
CA GLN A 2 12.42 -19.53 22.54
C GLN A 2 11.87 -19.43 21.10
N SER A 3 12.31 -20.30 20.21
CA SER A 3 11.74 -20.49 18.87
C SER A 3 10.55 -21.43 18.97
N GLY A 4 9.34 -20.92 18.75
CA GLY A 4 8.14 -21.74 18.59
C GLY A 4 8.17 -22.44 17.23
N THR A 5 8.65 -23.68 17.20
CA THR A 5 8.63 -24.54 16.02
C THR A 5 7.21 -25.00 15.74
N CYS A 6 6.65 -24.64 14.58
CA CYS A 6 5.48 -25.33 14.03
C CYS A 6 5.96 -26.66 13.44
N SER A 7 5.57 -27.77 14.06
CA SER A 7 5.99 -29.13 13.67
C SER A 7 5.35 -29.57 12.35
N GLY A 8 6.14 -30.24 11.52
CA GLY A 8 5.83 -30.58 10.13
C GLY A 8 4.85 -31.72 9.88
N HIS A 9 4.53 -31.91 8.60
CA HIS A 9 3.95 -33.11 8.01
C HIS A 9 4.78 -33.52 6.77
N HIS A 10 5.03 -34.81 6.66
CA HIS A 10 5.90 -35.45 5.67
C HIS A 10 5.30 -35.49 4.25
N HIS A 11 6.23 -35.46 3.29
CA HIS A 11 6.16 -35.60 1.82
C HIS A 11 5.05 -36.48 1.21
N THR A 12 4.53 -36.02 0.07
CA THR A 12 4.59 -36.77 -1.20
C THR A 12 4.71 -35.79 -2.39
N VAL A 13 5.56 -36.11 -3.36
CA VAL A 13 5.77 -35.40 -4.64
C VAL A 13 5.03 -36.18 -5.74
N PRO A 14 4.42 -35.49 -6.71
CA PRO A 14 4.55 -35.97 -8.09
C PRO A 14 4.93 -34.89 -9.12
N HIS A 15 5.60 -35.38 -10.16
CA HIS A 15 6.17 -34.74 -11.35
C HIS A 15 5.11 -34.18 -12.35
N PRO A 16 5.52 -33.46 -13.44
CA PRO A 16 4.80 -32.28 -13.95
C PRO A 16 4.06 -32.41 -15.31
N LEU A 17 3.36 -31.30 -15.64
CA LEU A 17 2.86 -30.78 -16.95
C LEU A 17 1.45 -31.20 -17.42
N PRO A 18 0.73 -30.41 -18.28
CA PRO A 18 1.19 -29.25 -19.06
C PRO A 18 0.32 -27.96 -19.00
N SER A 19 0.94 -26.91 -19.56
CA SER A 19 0.44 -25.62 -20.04
C SER A 19 -1.04 -25.51 -20.43
N LEU A 20 -1.73 -24.52 -19.85
CA LEU A 20 -2.90 -23.88 -20.44
C LEU A 20 -2.80 -22.37 -20.29
N LEU A 21 -2.87 -21.69 -21.44
CA LEU A 21 -2.98 -20.26 -21.61
C LEU A 21 -4.16 -19.71 -20.80
N PHE A 22 -3.94 -18.66 -20.01
CA PHE A 22 -5.01 -17.77 -19.57
C PHE A 22 -4.94 -16.44 -20.30
N ASP A 23 -5.99 -16.24 -21.09
CA ASP A 23 -6.36 -15.08 -21.90
C ASP A 23 -6.60 -13.85 -21.00
N LEU A 24 -5.78 -12.81 -21.18
CA LEU A 24 -5.89 -11.54 -20.46
C LEU A 24 -6.89 -10.63 -21.21
N LYS A 25 -8.17 -10.69 -20.82
CA LYS A 25 -9.15 -9.70 -21.27
C LYS A 25 -9.13 -8.45 -20.38
N SER A 26 -8.35 -7.50 -20.88
CA SER A 26 -8.55 -6.04 -20.84
C SER A 26 -9.84 -5.56 -20.16
N ALA A 27 -9.69 -4.81 -19.07
CA ALA A 27 -10.73 -3.96 -18.52
C ALA A 27 -10.37 -2.50 -18.82
N THR A 28 -10.98 -1.98 -19.88
CA THR A 28 -10.93 -0.57 -20.28
C THR A 28 -11.66 0.27 -19.22
N MET A 29 -10.96 1.18 -18.53
CA MET A 29 -11.61 2.26 -17.79
C MET A 29 -11.42 3.57 -18.56
N ALA A 30 -12.55 4.15 -18.98
CA ALA A 30 -12.63 5.35 -19.80
C ALA A 30 -12.10 6.59 -19.04
N PHE A 31 -11.17 7.31 -19.67
CA PHE A 31 -10.79 8.66 -19.29
C PHE A 31 -11.85 9.65 -19.81
N ALA A 32 -12.56 10.32 -18.91
CA ALA A 32 -13.34 11.50 -19.26
C ALA A 32 -12.40 12.71 -19.41
N VAL A 33 -12.25 13.17 -20.66
CA VAL A 33 -11.56 14.42 -21.00
C VAL A 33 -12.46 15.58 -20.59
N ALA A 34 -12.05 16.37 -19.60
CA ALA A 34 -12.71 17.62 -19.26
C ALA A 34 -12.36 18.69 -20.31
N ALA A 35 -13.35 19.07 -21.13
CA ALA A 35 -13.23 20.16 -22.08
C ALA A 35 -13.09 21.51 -21.36
N ARG A 36 -12.04 22.27 -21.71
CA ARG A 36 -11.88 23.68 -21.33
C ARG A 36 -12.69 24.54 -22.29
N SER A 37 -13.73 25.22 -21.81
CA SER A 37 -14.47 26.22 -22.59
C SER A 37 -13.72 27.55 -22.61
N VAL A 38 -13.43 28.05 -23.81
CA VAL A 38 -12.96 29.41 -24.08
C VAL A 38 -14.18 30.32 -24.09
N ALA A 39 -14.18 31.37 -23.26
CA ALA A 39 -15.19 32.41 -23.28
C ALA A 39 -14.92 33.37 -24.45
N LEU A 40 -15.93 33.64 -25.28
CA LEU A 40 -15.95 34.78 -26.19
C LEU A 40 -17.12 35.73 -25.88
N SER A 41 -16.81 37.01 -26.11
CA SER A 41 -17.44 38.23 -25.62
C SER A 41 -18.89 38.48 -26.04
N ALA A 42 -19.56 39.22 -25.15
CA ALA A 42 -20.92 39.73 -25.20
C ALA A 42 -21.24 40.65 -26.39
N ARG A 43 -22.53 40.66 -26.78
CA ARG A 43 -23.23 41.86 -27.29
C ARG A 43 -24.64 41.93 -26.68
N GLN A 44 -25.01 43.14 -26.27
CA GLN A 44 -26.24 43.53 -25.60
C GLN A 44 -27.44 43.58 -26.57
N THR A 45 -28.67 43.34 -26.07
CA THR A 45 -29.72 44.39 -25.95
C THR A 45 -31.06 43.83 -25.41
N LEU A 46 -31.58 44.53 -24.40
CA LEU A 46 -32.99 44.93 -24.14
C LEU A 46 -34.13 43.87 -24.06
N ARG A 47 -34.68 43.67 -22.85
CA ARG A 47 -36.01 44.16 -22.36
C ARG A 47 -36.48 43.36 -21.13
N ALA A 48 -37.25 44.04 -20.27
CA ALA A 48 -37.62 43.67 -18.91
C ALA A 48 -38.78 42.65 -18.78
N THR A 49 -38.87 42.03 -17.60
CA THR A 49 -40.06 41.68 -16.75
C THR A 49 -39.83 40.34 -15.98
N PRO A 50 -40.65 39.95 -14.98
CA PRO A 50 -40.34 40.10 -13.56
C PRO A 50 -39.95 38.80 -12.85
N LEU A 51 -39.51 39.00 -11.62
CA LEU A 51 -39.11 38.07 -10.56
C LEU A 51 -39.84 36.70 -10.56
N ARG A 52 -39.06 35.64 -10.80
CA ARG A 52 -39.39 34.27 -10.37
C ARG A 52 -38.22 33.77 -9.52
N THR A 53 -38.39 33.77 -8.20
CA THR A 53 -37.44 33.20 -7.24
C THR A 53 -37.36 31.69 -7.43
N ALA A 54 -36.40 31.23 -8.24
CA ALA A 54 -35.98 29.83 -8.26
C ALA A 54 -34.84 29.67 -7.23
N ARG A 55 -35.16 29.04 -6.10
CA ARG A 55 -34.18 28.59 -5.10
C ARG A 55 -33.27 27.54 -5.76
N ALA A 56 -32.05 27.94 -6.12
CA ALA A 56 -31.04 27.02 -6.60
C ALA A 56 -30.64 26.08 -5.45
N LEU A 57 -31.10 24.83 -5.51
CA LEU A 57 -30.56 23.75 -4.70
C LEU A 57 -29.12 23.51 -5.18
N ARG A 58 -28.13 24.04 -4.44
CA ARG A 58 -26.74 23.62 -4.59
C ARG A 58 -26.67 22.15 -4.21
N ALA A 59 -26.50 21.27 -5.21
CA ALA A 59 -26.11 19.90 -4.96
C ALA A 59 -24.73 19.91 -4.26
N ALA A 60 -24.66 19.37 -3.05
CA ALA A 60 -23.40 19.17 -2.36
C ALA A 60 -22.54 18.17 -3.16
N PRO A 61 -21.21 18.39 -3.29
CA PRO A 61 -20.36 17.41 -3.92
C PRO A 61 -20.37 16.14 -3.07
N VAL A 62 -20.88 15.05 -3.63
CA VAL A 62 -20.71 13.71 -3.08
C VAL A 62 -19.22 13.41 -3.12
N ARG A 63 -18.53 13.57 -1.99
CA ARG A 63 -17.16 13.07 -1.83
C ARG A 63 -17.25 11.56 -1.91
N SER A 64 -16.75 11.01 -3.01
CA SER A 64 -16.51 9.58 -3.15
C SER A 64 -15.46 9.17 -2.12
N ASN A 65 -15.90 8.68 -0.96
CA ASN A 65 -15.03 7.97 -0.03
C ASN A 65 -14.68 6.63 -0.67
N LEU A 66 -13.67 6.62 -1.54
CA LEU A 66 -13.04 5.37 -1.96
C LEU A 66 -12.23 4.88 -0.76
N VAL A 67 -12.91 4.17 0.15
CA VAL A 67 -12.23 3.36 1.16
C VAL A 67 -11.60 2.21 0.38
N VAL A 68 -10.32 2.34 0.05
CA VAL A 68 -9.51 1.23 -0.43
C VAL A 68 -9.46 0.23 0.72
N ARG A 69 -10.40 -0.72 0.72
CA ARG A 69 -10.30 -1.92 1.53
C ARG A 69 -9.17 -2.73 0.92
N GLN A 70 -7.96 -2.51 1.41
CA GLN A 70 -6.81 -3.30 1.01
C GLN A 70 -7.06 -4.72 1.51
N ALA A 71 -7.42 -5.61 0.59
CA ALA A 71 -7.55 -7.02 0.88
C ALA A 71 -6.21 -7.53 1.44
N ALA A 72 -6.27 -8.33 2.50
CA ALA A 72 -5.09 -9.02 3.02
C ALA A 72 -4.43 -9.78 1.86
N THR A 73 -3.29 -9.27 1.40
CA THR A 73 -2.53 -9.90 0.34
C THR A 73 -1.85 -11.09 0.99
N ILE A 74 -2.37 -12.31 0.78
CA ILE A 74 -1.68 -13.52 1.21
C ILE A 74 -0.54 -13.75 0.21
N ALA A 75 0.64 -13.26 0.56
CA ALA A 75 1.89 -13.65 -0.06
C ALA A 75 2.53 -14.72 0.83
N ASN A 76 2.81 -15.91 0.29
CA ASN A 76 3.56 -17.01 0.93
C ASN A 76 3.26 -17.25 2.44
N GLY A 77 2.00 -17.45 2.81
CA GLY A 77 1.63 -17.86 4.18
C GLY A 77 1.74 -16.76 5.25
N TYR A 78 1.89 -15.50 4.84
CA TYR A 78 1.84 -14.35 5.74
C TYR A 78 0.55 -13.56 5.54
N ALA A 79 -0.08 -13.17 6.65
CA ALA A 79 -1.21 -12.25 6.67
C ALA A 79 -0.77 -10.91 7.29
N THR A 80 -1.47 -9.84 6.93
CA THR A 80 -1.28 -8.51 7.54
C THR A 80 -2.51 -8.10 8.34
N GLU A 81 -2.28 -7.40 9.45
CA GLU A 81 -3.32 -6.78 10.27
C GLU A 81 -2.99 -5.32 10.48
N THR A 82 -3.97 -4.44 10.29
CA THR A 82 -3.81 -2.99 10.50
C THR A 82 -4.52 -2.55 11.77
N LYS A 83 -3.90 -1.61 12.48
CA LYS A 83 -4.47 -0.90 13.63
C LYS A 83 -4.32 0.59 13.40
N GLY A 84 -5.36 1.36 13.75
CA GLY A 84 -5.40 2.80 13.49
C GLY A 84 -5.84 3.14 12.08
N THR A 85 -5.93 4.44 11.79
CA THR A 85 -6.37 4.96 10.49
C THR A 85 -5.15 5.23 9.62
N PRO A 86 -5.13 4.86 8.33
CA PRO A 86 -4.03 5.24 7.43
C PRO A 86 -3.73 6.75 7.50
N GLU A 87 -2.47 7.12 7.28
CA GLU A 87 -2.00 8.52 7.32
C GLU A 87 -2.16 9.21 8.69
N THR A 88 -2.10 8.42 9.77
CA THR A 88 -2.08 8.91 11.16
C THR A 88 -0.86 8.38 11.92
N LEU A 89 -0.54 8.98 13.06
CA LEU A 89 0.62 8.61 13.88
C LEU A 89 0.46 7.22 14.52
N GLU A 90 -0.79 6.79 14.66
CA GLU A 90 -1.26 5.59 15.34
C GLU A 90 -1.33 4.39 14.40
N PHE A 91 -1.23 4.62 13.08
CA PHE A 91 -1.30 3.55 12.09
C PHE A 91 -0.15 2.56 12.27
N ARG A 92 -0.49 1.29 12.39
CA ARG A 92 0.47 0.18 12.41
C ARG A 92 -0.03 -0.95 11.52
N MET A 93 0.87 -1.54 10.75
CA MET A 93 0.63 -2.78 10.03
C MET A 93 1.53 -3.89 10.57
N SER A 94 0.93 -4.89 11.20
CA SER A 94 1.61 -6.05 11.77
C SER A 94 1.50 -7.26 10.83
N PHE A 95 2.47 -8.17 10.93
CA PHE A 95 2.49 -9.42 10.17
C PHE A 95 2.07 -10.57 11.07
N LYS A 96 1.38 -11.56 10.50
CA LYS A 96 0.97 -12.79 11.19
C LYS A 96 1.32 -14.00 10.35
N ALA A 97 1.80 -15.06 11.01
CA ALA A 97 1.86 -16.39 10.43
C ALA A 97 0.45 -16.97 10.23
N GLU A 98 0.33 -18.03 9.42
CA GLU A 98 -0.93 -18.76 9.25
C GLU A 98 -1.55 -19.23 10.58
N CYS A 99 -0.72 -19.57 11.57
CA CYS A 99 -1.17 -19.97 12.91
C CYS A 99 -1.64 -18.81 13.79
N GLY A 100 -1.65 -17.57 13.27
CA GLY A 100 -2.09 -16.37 13.98
C GLY A 100 -1.03 -15.70 14.85
N THR A 101 0.18 -16.27 14.94
CA THR A 101 1.30 -15.68 15.70
C THR A 101 1.76 -14.39 15.03
N VAL A 102 1.85 -13.29 15.81
CA VAL A 102 2.39 -12.01 15.34
C VAL A 102 3.90 -12.10 15.13
N LEU A 103 4.33 -11.71 13.94
CA LEU A 103 5.70 -11.78 13.46
C LEU A 103 6.31 -10.38 13.34
N SER A 104 7.60 -10.30 13.62
CA SER A 104 8.46 -9.21 13.19
C SER A 104 8.81 -9.37 11.71
N PRO A 105 8.44 -8.42 10.82
CA PRO A 105 8.90 -8.46 9.44
C PRO A 105 10.42 -8.31 9.30
N TRP A 106 11.11 -7.79 10.32
CA TRP A 106 12.56 -7.69 10.34
C TRP A 106 13.23 -9.00 10.76
N HIS A 107 12.77 -9.62 11.85
CA HIS A 107 13.50 -10.73 12.47
C HIS A 107 12.89 -12.11 12.19
N ASP A 108 11.57 -12.20 12.10
CA ASP A 108 10.85 -13.49 12.10
C ASP A 108 10.59 -14.02 10.68
N ILE A 109 10.57 -13.16 9.65
CA ILE A 109 10.47 -13.59 8.24
C ILE A 109 11.88 -14.00 7.76
N PRO A 110 12.06 -15.21 7.20
CA PRO A 110 13.37 -15.66 6.75
C PRO A 110 13.85 -14.86 5.53
N LEU A 111 15.15 -14.55 5.45
CA LEU A 111 15.73 -13.91 4.26
C LEU A 111 15.66 -14.82 3.03
N TYR A 112 16.09 -16.07 3.18
CA TYR A 112 16.15 -17.05 2.09
C TYR A 112 15.09 -18.14 2.26
N ASN A 113 14.47 -18.52 1.15
CA ASN A 113 13.57 -19.66 1.04
C ASN A 113 14.36 -20.94 0.67
N PRO A 114 13.79 -22.14 0.88
CA PRO A 114 14.46 -23.41 0.54
C PRO A 114 14.85 -23.55 -0.94
N ASP A 115 14.19 -22.83 -1.84
CA ASP A 115 14.49 -22.81 -3.28
C ASP A 115 15.58 -21.81 -3.68
N GLY A 116 16.16 -21.10 -2.71
CA GLY A 116 17.18 -20.07 -2.92
C GLY A 116 16.63 -18.69 -3.28
N SER A 117 15.31 -18.51 -3.40
CA SER A 117 14.70 -17.19 -3.56
C SER A 117 14.82 -16.37 -2.26
N VAL A 118 14.78 -15.05 -2.39
CA VAL A 118 14.79 -14.12 -1.24
C VAL A 118 13.40 -13.57 -0.96
N ASN A 119 13.05 -13.46 0.31
CA ASN A 119 11.84 -12.73 0.71
C ASN A 119 12.10 -11.22 0.68
N PHE A 120 11.11 -10.49 0.17
CA PHE A 120 11.09 -9.03 0.15
C PHE A 120 9.84 -8.55 0.87
N VAL A 121 10.02 -7.66 1.85
CA VAL A 121 8.90 -7.03 2.56
C VAL A 121 8.66 -5.66 1.93
N CYS A 122 7.55 -5.54 1.21
CA CYS A 122 7.13 -4.27 0.61
C CYS A 122 6.58 -3.32 1.68
N GLU A 123 7.19 -2.15 1.80
CA GLU A 123 6.78 -1.09 2.72
C GLU A 123 5.99 0.00 1.99
N ILE A 124 6.47 0.41 0.82
CA ILE A 124 5.87 1.47 0.00
C ILE A 124 5.53 0.88 -1.36
N PRO A 125 4.24 0.62 -1.64
CA PRO A 125 3.82 0.14 -2.94
C PRO A 125 4.15 1.15 -4.06
N LYS A 126 4.43 0.62 -5.25
CA LYS A 126 4.62 1.42 -6.47
C LYS A 126 3.45 2.41 -6.68
N GLU A 127 3.78 3.60 -7.18
CA GLU A 127 2.89 4.74 -7.39
C GLU A 127 2.25 5.30 -6.10
N THR A 128 2.87 5.08 -4.93
CA THR A 128 2.47 5.71 -3.66
C THR A 128 3.58 6.57 -3.08
N SER A 129 3.25 7.48 -2.15
CA SER A 129 4.19 8.46 -1.60
C SER A 129 4.28 8.49 -0.06
N ALA A 130 3.40 7.76 0.65
CA ALA A 130 3.49 7.64 2.10
C ALA A 130 4.82 6.97 2.46
N LYS A 131 5.67 7.65 3.24
CA LYS A 131 6.96 7.08 3.66
C LYS A 131 6.72 6.09 4.78
N MET A 132 6.37 4.86 4.42
CA MET A 132 6.19 3.74 5.33
C MET A 132 7.52 3.03 5.54
N GLU A 133 7.78 2.59 6.76
CA GLU A 133 8.98 1.84 7.13
C GLU A 133 8.72 0.93 8.33
N VAL A 134 9.51 -0.13 8.47
CA VAL A 134 9.53 -0.95 9.66
C VAL A 134 9.99 -0.14 10.87
N ALA A 135 9.18 -0.19 11.94
CA ALA A 135 9.47 0.44 13.22
C ALA A 135 10.53 -0.36 13.99
N THR A 136 11.80 -0.11 13.71
CA THR A 136 12.94 -0.79 14.35
C THR A 136 13.03 -0.56 15.86
N ASP A 137 12.32 0.45 16.37
CA ASP A 137 12.20 0.86 17.76
C ASP A 137 10.98 0.27 18.50
N GLU A 138 10.12 -0.47 17.82
CA GLU A 138 8.88 -1.03 18.38
C GLU A 138 8.89 -2.57 18.45
N ALA A 139 8.22 -3.13 19.45
CA ALA A 139 8.07 -4.57 19.60
C ALA A 139 7.37 -5.18 18.36
N LYS A 140 7.89 -6.31 17.88
CA LYS A 140 7.41 -6.97 16.65
C LYS A 140 7.52 -6.10 15.40
N THR A 141 8.24 -4.98 15.48
CA THR A 141 8.67 -4.15 14.36
C THR A 141 7.60 -3.95 13.27
N PRO A 142 6.38 -3.50 13.61
CA PRO A 142 5.33 -3.26 12.62
C PRO A 142 5.75 -2.20 11.60
N ILE A 143 5.10 -2.15 10.45
CA ILE A 143 5.27 -1.05 9.50
C ILE A 143 4.45 0.15 9.98
N LYS A 144 5.08 1.33 10.04
CA LYS A 144 4.46 2.63 10.38
C LYS A 144 4.89 3.71 9.39
N GLN A 145 4.19 4.84 9.37
CA GLN A 145 4.63 5.98 8.57
C GLN A 145 5.70 6.76 9.34
N ASP A 146 6.78 7.15 8.66
CA ASP A 146 7.82 8.03 9.18
C ASP A 146 7.21 9.36 9.63
N VAL A 147 7.71 9.91 10.73
CA VAL A 147 7.22 11.16 11.33
C VAL A 147 8.32 12.19 11.30
N LYS A 148 8.06 13.32 10.64
CA LYS A 148 9.00 14.45 10.57
C LYS A 148 8.33 15.69 11.10
N LYS A 149 8.91 16.31 12.14
CA LYS A 149 8.37 17.51 12.81
C LYS A 149 6.92 17.32 13.32
N GLY A 150 6.62 16.14 13.84
CA GLY A 150 5.30 15.81 14.42
C GLY A 150 4.19 15.50 13.40
N ALA A 151 4.49 15.50 12.11
CA ALA A 151 3.55 15.11 11.05
C ALA A 151 4.04 13.87 10.31
N VAL A 152 3.08 13.05 9.84
CA VAL A 152 3.37 11.92 8.96
C VAL A 152 4.04 12.41 7.67
N ARG A 153 5.05 11.68 7.20
CA ARG A 153 5.89 12.09 6.08
C ARG A 153 5.44 11.45 4.78
N PHE A 154 5.39 12.27 3.74
CA PHE A 154 5.27 11.84 2.36
C PHE A 154 6.52 12.23 1.58
N TYR A 155 6.86 11.42 0.57
CA TYR A 155 7.81 11.83 -0.46
C TYR A 155 7.17 12.92 -1.33
N PRO A 156 7.97 13.85 -1.90
CA PRO A 156 7.46 14.91 -2.77
C PRO A 156 6.98 14.39 -4.14
N TYR A 157 7.21 13.11 -4.44
CA TYR A 157 6.77 12.39 -5.63
C TYR A 157 6.37 10.96 -5.25
N ASN A 158 5.60 10.30 -6.13
CA ASN A 158 5.30 8.88 -5.98
C ASN A 158 6.54 8.05 -6.27
N ILE A 159 6.69 6.93 -5.55
CA ILE A 159 7.77 5.98 -5.79
C ILE A 159 7.42 5.12 -7.00
N ASN A 160 8.29 5.07 -8.01
CA ASN A 160 8.03 4.38 -9.29
C ASN A 160 8.24 2.85 -9.23
N TRP A 161 8.57 2.30 -8.06
CA TRP A 161 8.82 0.88 -7.80
C TRP A 161 8.23 0.47 -6.44
N ASN A 162 8.09 -0.83 -6.20
CA ASN A 162 7.82 -1.33 -4.86
C ASN A 162 9.10 -1.17 -4.04
N TYR A 163 9.00 -0.50 -2.90
CA TYR A 163 10.13 -0.21 -2.04
C TYR A 163 9.93 -0.85 -0.67
N GLY A 164 11.00 -1.30 -0.04
CA GLY A 164 10.94 -2.02 1.22
C GLY A 164 12.29 -2.60 1.62
N LEU A 165 12.28 -3.71 2.34
CA LEU A 165 13.48 -4.31 2.92
C LEU A 165 13.63 -5.81 2.62
N LEU A 166 14.87 -6.28 2.81
CA LEU A 166 15.21 -7.70 2.93
C LEU A 166 15.24 -8.07 4.42
N PRO A 167 14.39 -9.01 4.89
CA PRO A 167 14.38 -9.43 6.29
C PRO A 167 15.73 -9.96 6.76
N GLN A 168 15.97 -9.95 8.07
CA GLN A 168 17.18 -10.46 8.71
C GLN A 168 18.50 -9.82 8.21
N THR A 169 18.42 -8.61 7.66
CA THR A 169 19.58 -7.79 7.30
C THR A 169 19.69 -6.57 8.19
N TRP A 170 20.91 -6.10 8.43
CA TRP A 170 21.15 -4.86 9.16
C TRP A 170 22.45 -4.26 8.64
N GLU A 171 22.37 -3.03 8.13
CA GLU A 171 23.54 -2.23 7.82
C GLU A 171 24.13 -1.70 9.13
N ASP A 172 25.18 -2.34 9.61
CA ASP A 172 25.85 -2.01 10.87
C ASP A 172 26.40 -0.57 10.82
N PRO A 173 25.89 0.38 11.63
CA PRO A 173 26.34 1.76 11.62
C PRO A 173 27.81 1.95 12.02
N SER A 174 28.42 0.96 12.67
CA SER A 174 29.83 0.98 13.05
C SER A 174 30.76 0.48 11.95
N HIS A 175 30.21 -0.21 10.95
CA HIS A 175 30.96 -0.68 9.79
C HIS A 175 31.04 0.42 8.72
N LYS A 176 32.22 0.59 8.14
CA LYS A 176 32.42 1.43 6.95
C LYS A 176 32.70 0.50 5.78
N SER A 177 31.87 0.58 4.75
CA SER A 177 32.11 -0.14 3.50
C SER A 177 33.37 0.41 2.83
N GLU A 178 34.23 -0.48 2.35
CA GLU A 178 35.26 -0.12 1.39
C GLU A 178 34.58 0.29 0.07
N GLU A 179 35.05 1.40 -0.53
CA GLU A 179 34.50 1.97 -1.77
C GLU A 179 35.02 1.25 -3.04
#